data_AF-A0A8H9LFJ3-F1
#
_entry.id   AF-A0A8H9LFJ3-F1
#
_cell.length_a   1.000
_cell.length_b   1.000
_cell.length_c   1.000
_cell.angle_alpha   90.00
_cell.angle_beta   90.00
_cell.angle_gamma   90.00
#
_symmetry.space_group_name_H-M   'P 1'
#
loop_
_entity.id
_entity.type
_entity.pdbx_description
1 polymer ?
#
loop_
_entity_poly.entity_id
_entity_poly.type
_entity_poly.pdbx_seq_one_letter_code
_entity_poly.pdbx_strand_id
1 'polypeptide(L)'
;MLLTDARRPARTGPGGVPVPLAEQDRRLWDREAIAEGGALLTAALLRGAAGPYQIQAAIAAVHDEAATAEETDWPQILALYGLLERMSPNPMVSLNRAVAAAMVHGPATGLALLEPLAAGSLAGHHRLHTTRAHLLEMAGDLSAAVEDYRAAASLTASLPERGYLTARAARLGASVTTLLTSDDAPL
;
A
#
# COMPACT_ATOMS: atom_id res chain seq x y z
N MET A 1 -16.53 -0.98 7.57
CA MET A 1 -16.71 0.39 7.04
C MET A 1 -17.06 0.27 5.56
N LEU A 2 -18.16 0.87 5.11
CA LEU A 2 -18.76 0.62 3.80
C LEU A 2 -17.80 0.88 2.62
N LEU A 3 -17.09 2.01 2.63
CA LEU A 3 -16.08 2.37 1.63
C LEU A 3 -14.96 1.33 1.48
N THR A 4 -14.48 0.79 2.61
CA THR A 4 -13.54 -0.34 2.56
C THR A 4 -14.20 -1.60 2.02
N ASP A 5 -15.45 -1.88 2.36
CA ASP A 5 -16.10 -3.12 1.97
C ASP A 5 -16.50 -3.16 0.49
N ALA A 6 -16.78 -2.00 -0.12
CA ALA A 6 -17.17 -1.88 -1.52
C ALA A 6 -16.17 -2.49 -2.51
N ARG A 7 -14.90 -2.62 -2.11
CA ARG A 7 -13.82 -3.22 -2.91
C ARG A 7 -13.70 -4.73 -2.75
N ARG A 8 -14.44 -5.35 -1.84
CA ARG A 8 -14.32 -6.77 -1.47
C ARG A 8 -14.27 -7.70 -2.70
N PRO A 9 -15.11 -7.53 -3.75
CA PRO A 9 -15.07 -8.43 -4.92
C PRO A 9 -13.74 -8.40 -5.68
N ALA A 10 -12.97 -7.31 -5.59
CA ALA A 10 -11.70 -7.15 -6.30
C ALA A 10 -10.46 -7.55 -5.47
N ARG A 11 -10.61 -7.86 -4.17
CA ARG A 11 -9.47 -8.07 -3.27
C ARG A 11 -8.73 -9.39 -3.44
N THR A 12 -9.39 -10.38 -4.02
CA THR A 12 -8.87 -11.74 -4.13
C THR A 12 -9.03 -12.26 -5.53
N GLY A 13 -7.94 -12.70 -6.14
CA GLY A 13 -7.93 -13.37 -7.43
C GLY A 13 -8.20 -14.88 -7.31
N PRO A 14 -8.04 -15.62 -8.44
CA PRO A 14 -8.12 -17.08 -8.44
C PRO A 14 -7.22 -17.70 -7.37
N GLY A 15 -7.74 -18.72 -6.67
CA GLY A 15 -7.00 -19.38 -5.58
C GLY A 15 -6.84 -18.54 -4.30
N GLY A 16 -7.56 -17.43 -4.17
CA GLY A 16 -7.53 -16.59 -2.96
C GLY A 16 -6.29 -15.69 -2.84
N VAL A 17 -5.55 -15.52 -3.94
CA VAL A 17 -4.35 -14.67 -3.97
C VAL A 17 -4.76 -13.21 -3.73
N PRO A 18 -4.12 -12.50 -2.77
CA PRO A 18 -4.41 -11.10 -2.54
C PRO A 18 -4.05 -10.25 -3.76
N VAL A 19 -4.93 -9.31 -4.12
CA VAL A 19 -4.72 -8.34 -5.20
C VAL A 19 -4.41 -6.98 -4.58
N PRO A 20 -3.20 -6.42 -4.79
CA PRO A 20 -2.83 -5.09 -4.32
C PRO A 20 -3.82 -4.03 -4.81
N LEU A 21 -4.09 -3.00 -4.00
CA LEU A 21 -5.12 -1.99 -4.30
C LEU A 21 -4.94 -1.33 -5.68
N ALA A 22 -3.69 -1.08 -6.09
CA ALA A 22 -3.37 -0.50 -7.40
C ALA A 22 -3.64 -1.46 -8.57
N GLU A 23 -3.63 -2.78 -8.33
CA GLU A 23 -3.86 -3.83 -9.33
C GLU A 23 -5.32 -4.31 -9.36
N GLN A 24 -6.18 -3.81 -8.47
CA GLN A 24 -7.59 -4.22 -8.40
C GLN A 24 -8.37 -3.72 -9.61
N ASP A 25 -9.19 -4.60 -10.19
CA ASP A 25 -10.15 -4.20 -11.21
C ASP A 25 -11.26 -3.36 -10.59
N ARG A 26 -11.16 -2.03 -10.75
CA ARG A 26 -12.13 -1.06 -10.21
C ARG A 26 -13.52 -1.17 -10.83
N ARG A 27 -13.71 -1.97 -11.90
CA ARG A 27 -15.04 -2.29 -12.44
C ARG A 27 -15.80 -3.27 -11.56
N LEU A 28 -15.10 -4.02 -10.71
CA LEU A 28 -15.68 -4.94 -9.73
C LEU A 28 -16.02 -4.26 -8.39
N TRP A 29 -15.75 -2.96 -8.26
CA TRP A 29 -16.08 -2.21 -7.05
C TRP A 29 -17.57 -1.90 -7.01
N ASP A 30 -18.17 -2.06 -5.84
CA ASP A 30 -19.59 -1.76 -5.62
C ASP A 30 -19.81 -0.24 -5.63
N ARG A 31 -20.36 0.25 -6.74
CA ARG A 31 -20.59 1.68 -6.97
C ARG A 31 -21.71 2.23 -6.08
N GLU A 32 -22.71 1.42 -5.73
CA GLU A 32 -23.78 1.84 -4.85
C GLU A 32 -23.25 2.02 -3.42
N ALA A 33 -22.46 1.05 -2.93
CA ALA A 33 -21.81 1.14 -1.62
C ALA A 33 -20.81 2.31 -1.52
N ILE A 34 -20.08 2.62 -2.61
CA ILE A 34 -19.19 3.80 -2.67
C ILE A 34 -20.01 5.09 -2.55
N ALA A 35 -21.09 5.23 -3.34
CA ALA A 35 -21.94 6.41 -3.32
C ALA A 35 -22.61 6.62 -1.95
N GLU A 36 -23.15 5.55 -1.36
CA GLU A 36 -23.72 5.58 -0.01
C GLU A 36 -22.66 5.94 1.03
N GLY A 37 -21.48 5.32 0.95
CA GLY A 37 -20.36 5.58 1.86
C GLY A 37 -19.89 7.04 1.82
N GLY A 38 -19.81 7.63 0.63
CA GLY A 38 -19.48 9.04 0.45
C GLY A 38 -20.55 9.98 1.01
N ALA A 39 -21.83 9.67 0.81
CA ALA A 39 -22.93 10.44 1.39
C ALA A 39 -22.93 10.39 2.92
N LEU A 40 -22.73 9.21 3.51
CA LEU A 40 -22.62 9.02 4.96
C LEU A 40 -21.42 9.77 5.54
N LEU A 41 -20.25 9.71 4.87
CA LEU A 41 -19.07 10.45 5.28
C LEU A 41 -19.32 11.96 5.26
N THR A 42 -19.88 12.49 4.17
CA THR A 42 -20.22 13.91 4.03
C THR A 42 -21.15 14.34 5.16
N ALA A 43 -22.23 13.59 5.40
CA ALA A 43 -23.17 13.86 6.47
C ALA A 43 -22.55 13.74 7.88
N ALA A 44 -21.51 12.93 8.06
CA ALA A 44 -20.80 12.81 9.33
C ALA A 44 -19.84 13.99 9.56
N LEU A 45 -19.11 14.42 8.53
CA LEU A 45 -18.16 15.55 8.60
C LEU A 45 -18.85 16.88 8.89
N LEU A 46 -20.12 17.04 8.49
CA LEU A 46 -20.91 18.23 8.78
C LEU A 46 -21.34 18.37 10.26
N ARG A 47 -21.22 17.33 11.09
CA ARG A 47 -21.71 17.34 12.48
C ARG A 47 -20.70 17.82 13.52
N GLY A 48 -19.51 18.25 13.11
CA GLY A 48 -18.50 18.80 14.01
C GLY A 48 -17.09 18.36 13.64
N ALA A 49 -16.17 18.39 14.61
CA ALA A 49 -14.78 18.00 14.40
C ALA A 49 -14.67 16.52 14.01
N ALA A 50 -13.93 16.23 12.93
CA ALA A 50 -13.72 14.87 12.47
C ALA A 50 -12.86 14.06 13.44
N GLY A 51 -13.35 12.89 13.86
CA GLY A 51 -12.60 11.91 14.63
C GLY A 51 -11.80 10.93 13.76
N PRO A 52 -10.96 10.07 14.37
CA PRO A 52 -10.05 9.16 13.64
C PRO A 52 -10.75 8.27 12.59
N TYR A 53 -11.93 7.73 12.91
CA TYR A 53 -12.69 6.90 11.98
C TYR A 53 -13.23 7.68 10.77
N GLN A 54 -13.56 8.96 10.95
CA GLN A 54 -13.98 9.81 9.83
C GLN A 54 -12.80 10.12 8.91
N ILE A 55 -11.60 10.31 9.46
CA ILE A 55 -10.38 10.48 8.65
C ILE A 55 -10.01 9.19 7.91
N GLN A 56 -10.11 8.03 8.57
CA GLN A 56 -9.92 6.73 7.89
C GLN A 56 -10.94 6.51 6.77
N ALA A 57 -12.20 6.90 7.00
CA ALA A 57 -13.24 6.86 5.98
C ALA A 57 -12.93 7.82 4.83
N ALA A 58 -12.44 9.02 5.10
CA ALA A 58 -12.00 9.96 4.05
C ALA A 58 -10.85 9.40 3.22
N ILE A 59 -9.85 8.77 3.84
CA ILE A 59 -8.75 8.10 3.10
C ILE A 59 -9.31 7.00 2.18
N ALA A 60 -10.27 6.21 2.66
CA ALA A 60 -10.91 5.23 1.81
C ALA A 60 -11.69 5.90 0.66
N ALA A 61 -12.51 6.92 0.93
CA ALA A 61 -13.27 7.63 -0.09
C ALA A 61 -12.38 8.16 -1.21
N VAL A 62 -11.24 8.80 -0.88
CA VAL A 62 -10.31 9.33 -1.90
C VAL A 62 -9.77 8.23 -2.82
N HIS A 63 -9.52 7.02 -2.28
CA HIS A 63 -9.18 5.89 -3.13
C HIS A 63 -10.35 5.41 -4.00
N ASP A 64 -11.58 5.42 -3.48
CA ASP A 64 -12.79 4.94 -4.17
C ASP A 64 -13.23 5.87 -5.31
N GLU A 65 -12.99 7.17 -5.17
CA GLU A 65 -13.38 8.22 -6.12
C GLU A 65 -12.53 8.22 -7.40
N ALA A 66 -11.27 7.79 -7.33
CA ALA A 66 -10.41 7.74 -8.51
C ALA A 66 -10.88 6.68 -9.53
N ALA A 67 -10.86 7.02 -10.82
CA ALA A 67 -11.27 6.07 -11.86
C ALA A 67 -10.15 5.06 -12.17
N THR A 68 -8.88 5.44 -12.04
CA THR A 68 -7.72 4.53 -12.08
C THR A 68 -6.83 4.63 -10.83
N ALA A 69 -5.81 3.77 -10.73
CA ALA A 69 -4.83 3.84 -9.64
C ALA A 69 -3.99 5.11 -9.70
N GLU A 70 -3.63 5.53 -10.91
CA GLU A 70 -2.79 6.68 -11.23
C GLU A 70 -3.50 8.00 -10.90
N GLU A 71 -4.83 8.04 -11.00
CA GLU A 71 -5.66 9.21 -10.69
C GLU A 71 -5.96 9.37 -9.19
N THR A 72 -5.42 8.50 -8.34
CA THR A 72 -5.61 8.62 -6.88
C THR A 72 -4.97 9.92 -6.37
N ASP A 73 -5.74 10.74 -5.63
CA ASP A 73 -5.23 11.97 -5.00
C ASP A 73 -4.35 11.64 -3.79
N TRP A 74 -3.10 11.27 -4.08
CA TRP A 74 -2.08 10.98 -3.08
C TRP A 74 -1.72 12.19 -2.19
N PRO A 75 -1.63 13.44 -2.70
CA PRO A 75 -1.46 14.61 -1.85
C PRO A 75 -2.54 14.73 -0.76
N GLN A 76 -3.81 14.50 -1.11
CA GLN A 76 -4.91 14.51 -0.13
C GLN A 76 -4.78 13.35 0.86
N ILE A 77 -4.47 12.13 0.41
CA ILE A 77 -4.23 10.97 1.28
C ILE A 77 -3.09 11.24 2.27
N LEU A 78 -1.98 11.84 1.81
CA LEU A 78 -0.85 12.21 2.65
C LEU A 78 -1.25 13.22 3.73
N ALA A 79 -2.03 14.24 3.37
CA ALA A 79 -2.55 15.22 4.32
C ALA A 79 -3.47 14.57 5.37
N LEU A 80 -4.35 13.66 4.94
CA LEU A 80 -5.26 12.91 5.82
C LEU A 80 -4.50 11.98 6.78
N TYR A 81 -3.47 11.27 6.31
CA TYR A 81 -2.61 10.49 7.21
C TYR A 81 -1.85 11.38 8.20
N GLY A 82 -1.42 12.57 7.78
CA GLY A 82 -0.80 13.54 8.68
C GLY A 82 -1.76 14.02 9.78
N LEU A 83 -3.05 14.20 9.47
CA LEU A 83 -4.09 14.49 10.45
C LEU A 83 -4.32 13.29 11.38
N LEU A 84 -4.48 12.09 10.82
CA LEU A 84 -4.74 10.87 11.56
C LEU A 84 -3.63 10.55 12.55
N GLU A 85 -2.38 10.74 12.16
CA GLU A 85 -1.21 10.50 13.01
C GLU A 85 -1.19 11.42 14.23
N ARG A 86 -1.62 12.69 14.10
CA ARG A 86 -1.74 13.61 15.23
C ARG A 86 -2.87 13.23 16.18
N MET A 87 -3.97 12.69 15.64
CA MET A 87 -5.15 12.30 16.43
C MET A 87 -4.98 10.93 17.11
N SER A 88 -4.32 9.99 16.45
CA SER A 88 -4.17 8.61 16.89
C SER A 88 -2.79 8.07 16.46
N PRO A 89 -1.72 8.45 17.17
CA PRO A 89 -0.38 7.98 16.87
C PRO A 89 -0.32 6.46 16.99
N ASN A 90 -0.04 5.77 15.88
CA ASN A 90 0.27 4.35 15.89
C ASN A 90 1.21 3.97 14.74
N PRO A 91 2.03 2.92 14.90
CA PRO A 91 3.04 2.57 13.90
C PRO A 91 2.49 2.23 12.53
N MET A 92 1.26 1.70 12.46
CA MET A 92 0.62 1.36 11.19
C MET A 92 0.15 2.60 10.42
N VAL A 93 -0.25 3.66 11.12
CA VAL A 93 -0.55 4.97 10.52
C VAL A 93 0.71 5.60 9.98
N SER A 94 1.83 5.57 10.73
CA SER A 94 3.11 6.07 10.24
C SER A 94 3.62 5.28 9.03
N LEU A 95 3.47 3.94 9.04
CA LEU A 95 3.81 3.08 7.91
C LEU A 95 3.00 3.46 6.66
N ASN A 96 1.68 3.61 6.78
CA ASN A 96 0.84 4.00 5.65
C ASN A 96 1.11 5.44 5.18
N ARG A 97 1.46 6.35 6.10
CA ARG A 97 1.89 7.70 5.75
C ARG A 97 3.17 7.69 4.92
N ALA A 98 4.12 6.81 5.23
CA ALA A 98 5.34 6.65 4.44
C ALA A 98 5.03 6.20 2.99
N VAL A 99 4.06 5.32 2.80
CA VAL A 99 3.55 4.96 1.46
C VAL A 99 2.97 6.18 0.76
N ALA A 100 2.07 6.91 1.41
CA ALA A 100 1.48 8.12 0.81
C ALA A 100 2.55 9.16 0.43
N ALA A 101 3.57 9.35 1.28
CA ALA A 101 4.69 10.24 0.99
C ALA A 101 5.52 9.75 -0.21
N ALA A 102 5.73 8.45 -0.35
CA ALA A 102 6.40 7.87 -1.52
C ALA A 102 5.65 8.16 -2.82
N MET A 103 4.33 8.07 -2.79
CA MET A 103 3.50 8.31 -3.98
C MET A 103 3.46 9.79 -4.39
N VAL A 104 3.68 10.72 -3.46
CA VAL A 104 3.70 12.16 -3.74
C VAL A 104 5.11 12.67 -4.08
N HIS A 105 6.11 12.23 -3.32
CA HIS A 105 7.46 12.81 -3.33
C HIS A 105 8.54 11.84 -3.86
N GLY A 106 8.14 10.62 -4.23
CA GLY A 106 9.03 9.57 -4.73
C GLY A 106 9.45 8.56 -3.67
N PRO A 107 9.85 7.35 -4.08
CA PRO A 107 10.10 6.22 -3.19
C PRO A 107 11.17 6.49 -2.12
N ALA A 108 12.18 7.31 -2.44
CA ALA A 108 13.23 7.70 -1.49
C ALA A 108 12.66 8.40 -0.23
N THR A 109 11.66 9.26 -0.39
CA THR A 109 11.02 9.93 0.75
C THR A 109 10.28 8.94 1.65
N GLY A 110 9.57 7.97 1.05
CA GLY A 110 8.90 6.93 1.82
C GLY A 110 9.89 6.05 2.57
N LEU A 111 10.97 5.62 1.91
CA LEU A 111 12.02 4.80 2.51
C LEU A 111 12.66 5.47 3.73
N ALA A 112 12.98 6.77 3.63
CA ALA A 112 13.51 7.54 4.75
C ALA A 112 12.53 7.59 5.95
N LEU A 113 11.23 7.67 5.69
CA LEU A 113 10.20 7.63 6.75
C LEU A 113 10.05 6.23 7.38
N LEU A 114 10.49 5.17 6.71
CA LEU A 114 10.48 3.81 7.26
C LEU A 114 11.64 3.52 8.21
N GLU A 115 12.78 4.21 8.08
CA GLU A 115 13.97 4.00 8.91
C GLU A 115 13.69 4.02 10.42
N PRO A 116 13.02 5.04 11.00
CA PRO A 116 12.74 5.05 12.43
C PRO A 116 11.76 3.96 12.86
N LEU A 117 10.86 3.51 11.96
CA LEU A 117 9.94 2.41 12.23
C LEU A 117 10.70 1.08 12.25
N ALA A 118 11.66 0.91 11.36
CA ALA A 118 12.53 -0.26 11.25
C ALA A 118 13.45 -0.44 12.46
N ALA A 119 13.97 0.67 13.00
CA ALA A 119 14.80 0.66 14.20
C ALA A 119 13.99 0.52 15.50
N GLY A 120 12.66 0.64 15.45
CA GLY A 120 11.81 0.75 16.63
C GLY A 120 10.55 -0.09 16.54
N SER A 121 9.41 0.60 16.48
CA SER A 121 8.09 0.02 16.72
C SER A 121 7.64 -1.08 15.75
N LEU A 122 8.29 -1.22 14.58
CA LEU A 122 8.01 -2.25 13.59
C LEU A 122 9.22 -3.11 13.24
N ALA A 123 10.25 -3.13 14.09
CA ALA A 123 11.43 -3.97 13.89
C ALA A 123 11.03 -5.44 13.69
N GLY A 124 11.42 -6.04 12.56
CA GLY A 124 11.10 -7.42 12.20
C GLY A 124 9.62 -7.68 11.85
N HIS A 125 8.81 -6.64 11.63
CA HIS A 125 7.40 -6.83 11.28
C HIS A 125 7.21 -7.07 9.78
N HIS A 126 6.50 -8.14 9.37
CA HIS A 126 6.30 -8.49 7.95
C HIS A 126 5.78 -7.32 7.10
N ARG A 127 4.81 -6.54 7.59
CA ARG A 127 4.28 -5.35 6.87
C ARG A 127 5.32 -4.28 6.59
N LEU A 128 6.31 -4.10 7.47
CA LEU A 128 7.42 -3.18 7.21
C LEU A 128 8.25 -3.69 6.04
N HIS A 129 8.62 -4.98 6.05
CA HIS A 129 9.34 -5.61 4.95
C HIS A 129 8.55 -5.55 3.63
N THR A 130 7.25 -5.86 3.64
CA THR A 130 6.40 -5.75 2.43
C THR A 130 6.39 -4.32 1.87
N THR A 131 6.27 -3.32 2.75
CA THR A 131 6.23 -1.91 2.34
C THR A 131 7.58 -1.46 1.80
N ARG A 132 8.68 -1.80 2.49
CA ARG A 132 10.03 -1.46 2.08
C ARG A 132 10.39 -2.12 0.75
N ALA A 133 10.05 -3.41 0.57
CA ALA A 133 10.22 -4.12 -0.69
C ALA A 133 9.53 -3.40 -1.86
N HIS A 134 8.28 -2.98 -1.66
CA HIS A 134 7.52 -2.28 -2.70
C HIS A 134 8.16 -0.94 -3.07
N LEU A 135 8.61 -0.15 -2.08
CA LEU A 135 9.26 1.13 -2.34
C LEU A 135 10.64 0.97 -2.98
N LEU A 136 11.39 -0.07 -2.62
CA LEU A 136 12.66 -0.42 -3.26
C LEU A 136 12.45 -0.84 -4.72
N GLU A 137 11.41 -1.64 -4.99
CA GLU A 137 11.01 -2.01 -6.35
C GLU A 137 10.69 -0.76 -7.19
N MET A 138 9.90 0.17 -6.63
CA MET A 138 9.61 1.45 -7.29
C MET A 138 10.85 2.32 -7.53
N ALA A 139 11.84 2.25 -6.63
CA ALA A 139 13.11 2.95 -6.77
C ALA A 139 14.07 2.28 -7.77
N GLY A 140 13.74 1.08 -8.26
CA GLY A 140 14.58 0.29 -9.17
C GLY A 140 15.64 -0.57 -8.47
N ASP A 141 15.71 -0.56 -7.14
CA ASP A 141 16.61 -1.45 -6.38
C ASP A 141 15.96 -2.84 -6.23
N LEU A 142 15.95 -3.57 -7.34
CA LEU A 142 15.29 -4.87 -7.42
C LEU A 142 15.96 -5.93 -6.53
N SER A 143 17.26 -5.84 -6.29
CA SER A 143 17.98 -6.79 -5.43
C SER A 143 17.52 -6.65 -3.99
N ALA A 144 17.54 -5.43 -3.44
CA ALA A 144 17.08 -5.17 -2.09
C ALA A 144 15.56 -5.46 -1.96
N ALA A 145 14.76 -5.15 -2.99
CA ALA A 145 13.34 -5.47 -3.01
C ALA A 145 13.09 -6.98 -2.88
N VAL A 146 13.86 -7.82 -3.60
CA VAL A 146 13.76 -9.29 -3.52
C VAL A 146 14.05 -9.79 -2.11
N GLU A 147 15.08 -9.26 -1.44
CA GLU A 147 15.44 -9.63 -0.08
C GLU A 147 14.30 -9.33 0.91
N ASP A 148 13.72 -8.13 0.82
CA ASP A 148 12.62 -7.75 1.69
C ASP A 148 11.33 -8.51 1.39
N TYR A 149 11.01 -8.80 0.13
CA TYR A 149 9.86 -9.65 -0.20
C TYR A 149 10.02 -11.05 0.40
N ARG A 150 11.23 -11.62 0.38
CA ARG A 150 11.52 -12.92 1.02
C ARG A 150 11.40 -12.85 2.55
N ALA A 151 11.91 -11.79 3.17
CA ALA A 151 11.77 -11.57 4.61
C ALA A 151 10.30 -11.41 5.02
N ALA A 152 9.52 -10.63 4.26
CA ALA A 152 8.08 -10.51 4.48
C ALA A 152 7.36 -11.86 4.37
N ALA A 153 7.71 -12.66 3.36
CA ALA A 153 7.12 -13.99 3.14
C ALA A 153 7.42 -14.97 4.29
N SER A 154 8.63 -14.94 4.86
CA SER A 154 9.00 -15.82 5.97
C SER A 154 8.32 -15.43 7.28
N LEU A 155 7.99 -14.14 7.46
CA LEU A 155 7.41 -13.59 8.69
C LEU A 155 5.87 -13.56 8.70
N THR A 156 5.20 -13.60 7.54
CA THR A 156 3.73 -13.61 7.53
C THR A 156 3.14 -14.98 7.90
N ALA A 157 2.06 -14.95 8.69
CA ALA A 157 1.25 -16.12 9.02
C ALA A 157 0.19 -16.45 7.95
N SER A 158 -0.05 -15.54 6.99
CA SER A 158 -1.04 -15.72 5.93
C SER A 158 -0.46 -16.51 4.77
N LEU A 159 -0.97 -17.73 4.52
CA LEU A 159 -0.51 -18.57 3.41
C LEU A 159 -0.71 -17.92 2.03
N PRO A 160 -1.86 -17.30 1.71
CA PRO A 160 -2.03 -16.61 0.44
C PRO A 160 -1.06 -15.42 0.27
N GLU A 161 -0.82 -14.66 1.34
CA GLU A 161 0.13 -13.55 1.31
C GLU A 161 1.57 -14.04 1.12
N ARG A 162 1.97 -15.11 1.83
CA ARG A 162 3.28 -15.75 1.65
C ARG A 162 3.50 -16.18 0.20
N GLY A 163 2.50 -16.81 -0.41
CA GLY A 163 2.53 -17.20 -1.81
C GLY A 163 2.70 -16.02 -2.75
N TYR A 164 1.92 -14.95 -2.55
CA TYR A 164 2.04 -13.71 -3.32
C TYR A 164 3.45 -13.09 -3.22
N LEU A 165 3.96 -12.91 -1.99
CA LEU A 165 5.26 -12.29 -1.73
C LEU A 165 6.41 -13.12 -2.31
N THR A 166 6.33 -14.44 -2.19
CA THR A 166 7.33 -15.37 -2.76
C THR A 166 7.33 -15.29 -4.28
N ALA A 167 6.14 -15.24 -4.90
CA ALA A 167 6.01 -15.10 -6.36
C ALA A 167 6.53 -13.74 -6.85
N ARG A 168 6.29 -12.64 -6.11
CA ARG A 168 6.84 -11.32 -6.43
C ARG A 168 8.37 -11.34 -6.40
N ALA A 169 8.96 -11.87 -5.33
CA ALA A 169 10.41 -12.03 -5.21
C ALA A 169 11.02 -12.86 -6.34
N ALA A 170 10.37 -13.97 -6.74
CA ALA A 170 10.86 -14.81 -7.83
C ALA A 170 10.85 -14.07 -9.19
N ARG A 171 9.78 -13.32 -9.48
CA ARG A 171 9.68 -12.53 -10.73
C ARG A 171 10.76 -11.45 -10.82
N LEU A 172 10.99 -10.72 -9.73
CA LEU A 172 12.02 -9.69 -9.69
C LEU A 172 13.43 -10.29 -9.78
N GLY A 173 13.68 -11.40 -9.09
CA GLY A 173 14.96 -12.11 -9.16
C GLY A 173 15.32 -12.57 -10.57
N ALA A 174 14.35 -13.05 -11.35
CA ALA A 174 14.57 -13.41 -12.76
C ALA A 174 14.92 -12.19 -13.64
N SER A 175 14.36 -11.01 -13.31
CA SER A 175 14.63 -9.76 -14.03
C SER A 175 16.05 -9.26 -13.74
N VAL A 176 16.51 -9.36 -12.49
CA VAL A 176 17.90 -9.04 -12.10
C VAL A 176 18.91 -9.93 -12.82
N THR A 177 18.67 -11.25 -12.85
CA THR A 177 19.57 -12.18 -13.55
C THR A 177 19.67 -11.87 -15.04
N THR A 178 18.57 -11.46 -15.68
CA THR A 178 18.53 -11.13 -17.11
C THR A 178 19.33 -9.85 -17.43
N LEU A 179 19.30 -8.85 -16.55
CA LEU A 179 20.09 -7.61 -16.71
C LEU A 179 21.60 -7.87 -16.56
N LEU A 180 21.99 -8.76 -15.64
CA LEU A 180 23.40 -9.12 -15.43
C LEU A 180 23.97 -9.96 -16.58
N THR A 181 23.14 -10.75 -17.28
CA THR A 181 23.60 -11.55 -18.44
C THR A 181 23.59 -10.78 -19.76
N SER A 182 22.89 -9.65 -19.86
CA SER A 182 22.91 -8.80 -21.07
C SER A 182 24.10 -7.83 -21.14
N ASP A 183 24.77 -7.56 -20.03
CA ASP A 183 25.97 -6.70 -19.98
C ASP A 183 27.28 -7.45 -20.35
N ASP A 184 27.20 -8.76 -20.59
CA ASP A 184 28.34 -9.64 -20.88
C ASP A 184 28.45 -10.03 -22.38
N ALA A 185 27.79 -9.30 -23.29
CA ALA A 185 27.94 -9.52 -24.72
C ALA A 185 29.28 -8.97 -25.23
N PRO A 186 30.18 -9.79 -25.80
CA PRO A 186 31.43 -9.29 -26.36
C PRO A 186 31.16 -8.43 -27.60
N LEU A 187 31.89 -7.30 -27.70
CA LEU A 187 31.95 -6.41 -28.87
C LEU A 187 32.30 -7.15 -30.17
#